data_AF-A0A1G2IHN6-F1
#
_entry.id   AF-A0A1G2IHN6-F1
#
_cell.length_a   1.000
_cell.length_b   1.000
_cell.length_c   1.000
_cell.angle_alpha   90.00
_cell.angle_beta   90.00
_cell.angle_gamma   90.00
#
_symmetry.space_group_name_H-M   'P 1'
#
loop_
_entity.id
_entity.type
_entity.pdbx_description
1 polymer ?
#
loop_
_entity_poly.entity_id
_entity_poly.type
_entity_poly.pdbx_seq_one_letter_code
_entity_poly.pdbx_strand_id
1 'polypeptide(L)'
;MKKLILWIMIIIGIIIVTGGVAVFAKDAEIFDIFFSDKVKDERALNRMAKLYPEIMGDYVLYSWNAEKVQKRAECEGEICSRYTIGQYRMDGSNKVVFVHIYKATKGTEIFKNVLLNMLSSEKFGEYNVIRPERHEIGWWVGSNVDYILTQEGTVKFEIDGGQSMSYINKATGENPVTQYFISKYPPAK
;
A
#
# COMPACT_ATOMS: atom_id res chain seq x y z
N MET A 1 -1.40 15.95 -54.32
CA MET A 1 -2.25 15.10 -53.47
C MET A 1 -1.51 13.97 -52.74
N LYS A 2 -0.68 13.14 -53.40
CA LYS A 2 -0.01 11.98 -52.75
C LYS A 2 0.91 12.34 -51.56
N LYS A 3 1.63 13.46 -51.61
CA LYS A 3 2.50 13.92 -50.51
C LYS A 3 1.72 14.38 -49.26
N LEU A 4 0.53 14.97 -49.43
CA LEU A 4 -0.30 15.44 -48.32
C LEU A 4 -0.85 14.28 -47.49
N ILE A 5 -1.30 13.21 -48.18
CA ILE A 5 -1.80 11.98 -47.53
C ILE A 5 -0.70 11.29 -46.73
N LEU A 6 0.54 11.27 -47.24
CA LEU A 6 1.69 10.72 -46.52
C LEU A 6 1.98 11.48 -45.21
N TRP A 7 1.97 12.82 -45.26
CA TRP A 7 2.16 13.64 -44.06
C TRP A 7 1.05 13.44 -43.03
N ILE A 8 -0.21 13.34 -43.46
CA ILE A 8 -1.35 13.06 -42.57
C ILE A 8 -1.19 11.70 -41.90
N MET A 9 -0.78 10.65 -42.63
CA MET A 9 -0.56 9.33 -42.01
C MET A 9 0.62 9.31 -41.04
N ILE A 10 1.69 10.06 -41.30
CA ILE A 10 2.82 10.20 -40.37
C ILE A 10 2.36 10.92 -39.09
N ILE A 11 1.58 11.99 -39.22
CA ILE A 11 1.05 12.73 -38.06
C ILE A 11 0.09 11.85 -37.25
N ILE A 12 -0.83 11.13 -37.91
CA ILE A 12 -1.74 10.18 -37.23
C ILE A 12 -0.95 9.06 -36.56
N GLY A 13 0.08 8.52 -37.21
CA GLY A 13 0.97 7.52 -36.62
C GLY A 13 1.71 8.03 -35.39
N ILE A 14 2.23 9.26 -35.43
CA ILE A 14 2.86 9.91 -34.29
C ILE A 14 1.83 10.13 -33.17
N ILE A 15 0.60 10.58 -33.48
CA ILE A 15 -0.46 10.79 -32.49
C ILE A 15 -0.92 9.45 -31.87
N ILE A 16 -1.00 8.37 -32.64
CA ILE A 16 -1.37 7.04 -32.12
C ILE A 16 -0.25 6.45 -31.26
N VAL A 17 1.01 6.60 -31.67
CA VAL A 17 2.16 6.13 -30.89
C VAL A 17 2.33 6.97 -29.62
N THR A 18 2.26 8.30 -29.71
CA THR A 18 2.35 9.18 -28.53
C THR A 18 1.13 9.08 -27.62
N GLY A 19 -0.08 8.93 -28.17
CA GLY A 19 -1.32 8.74 -27.42
C GLY A 19 -1.40 7.36 -26.77
N GLY A 20 -1.01 6.29 -27.47
CA GLY A 20 -0.92 4.94 -26.94
C GLY A 20 0.15 4.82 -25.86
N VAL A 21 1.31 5.45 -26.06
CA VAL A 21 2.36 5.54 -25.03
C VAL A 21 1.87 6.37 -23.84
N ALA A 22 1.16 7.48 -24.02
CA ALA A 22 0.66 8.29 -22.91
C ALA A 22 -0.35 7.54 -22.01
N VAL A 23 -1.20 6.68 -22.59
CA VAL A 23 -2.16 5.87 -21.84
C VAL A 23 -1.48 4.72 -21.09
N PHE A 24 -0.49 4.05 -21.70
CA PHE A 24 0.27 2.98 -21.03
C PHE A 24 1.38 3.50 -20.09
N ALA A 25 1.91 4.70 -20.32
CA ALA A 25 2.98 5.29 -19.53
C ALA A 25 2.51 5.92 -18.21
N LYS A 26 1.19 6.10 -18.03
CA LYS A 26 0.70 6.81 -16.86
C LYS A 26 1.08 6.13 -15.54
N ASP A 27 1.34 4.81 -15.56
CA ASP A 27 1.60 4.03 -14.35
C ASP A 27 2.76 3.02 -14.45
N ALA A 28 3.54 2.98 -15.53
CA ALA A 28 4.69 2.07 -15.58
C ALA A 28 5.93 2.73 -14.94
N GLU A 29 6.62 1.97 -14.09
CA GLU A 29 7.81 2.43 -13.34
C GLU A 29 8.99 2.78 -14.27
N ILE A 30 9.07 2.14 -15.44
CA ILE A 30 10.13 2.42 -16.43
C ILE A 30 10.15 3.87 -16.91
N PHE A 31 9.02 4.57 -16.87
CA PHE A 31 8.94 5.97 -17.28
C PHE A 31 9.33 6.94 -16.16
N ASP A 32 9.54 6.47 -14.94
CA ASP A 32 9.88 7.33 -13.81
C ASP A 32 11.20 8.07 -14.03
N ILE A 33 12.11 7.53 -14.87
CA ILE A 33 13.38 8.17 -15.25
C ILE A 33 13.21 9.56 -15.88
N PHE A 34 12.04 9.85 -16.47
CA PHE A 34 11.77 11.12 -17.17
C PHE A 34 11.16 12.20 -16.27
N PHE A 35 10.90 11.90 -14.99
CA PHE A 35 10.21 12.80 -14.08
C PHE A 35 11.13 13.34 -12.98
N SER A 36 10.71 14.42 -12.32
CA SER A 36 11.37 14.90 -11.10
C SER A 36 11.14 13.94 -9.94
N ASP A 37 12.01 13.95 -8.93
CA ASP A 37 11.93 13.02 -7.80
C ASP A 37 10.59 13.11 -7.05
N LYS A 38 10.06 14.33 -6.88
CA LYS A 38 8.72 14.54 -6.32
C LYS A 38 7.62 13.81 -7.11
N VAL A 39 7.66 13.90 -8.44
CA VAL A 39 6.67 13.25 -9.30
C VAL A 39 6.88 11.73 -9.31
N LYS A 40 8.12 11.25 -9.22
CA LYS A 40 8.41 9.80 -9.04
C LYS A 40 7.80 9.27 -7.75
N ASP A 41 7.94 10.02 -6.65
CA ASP A 41 7.38 9.64 -5.35
C ASP A 41 5.85 9.56 -5.41
N GLU A 42 5.19 10.58 -5.96
CA GLU A 42 3.74 10.59 -6.13
C GLU A 42 3.25 9.43 -7.01
N ARG A 43 3.95 9.15 -8.12
CA ARG A 43 3.63 8.01 -9.00
C ARG A 43 3.80 6.68 -8.29
N ALA A 44 4.91 6.49 -7.55
CA ALA A 44 5.16 5.27 -6.79
C ALA A 44 4.07 5.04 -5.72
N LEU A 45 3.70 6.09 -4.98
CA LEU A 45 2.62 6.04 -4.00
C LEU A 45 1.27 5.72 -4.64
N ASN A 46 0.97 6.26 -5.82
CA ASN A 46 -0.25 5.93 -6.56
C ASN A 46 -0.26 4.47 -7.04
N ARG A 47 0.89 3.89 -7.41
CA ARG A 47 1.00 2.45 -7.71
C ARG A 47 0.79 1.60 -6.46
N MET A 48 1.38 1.98 -5.33
CA MET A 48 1.18 1.28 -4.05
C MET A 48 -0.28 1.33 -3.59
N ALA A 49 -0.98 2.45 -3.78
CA ALA A 49 -2.39 2.57 -3.44
C ALA A 49 -3.31 1.61 -4.23
N LYS A 50 -2.88 1.15 -5.42
CA LYS A 50 -3.61 0.14 -6.22
C LYS A 50 -3.46 -1.29 -5.67
N LEU A 51 -2.61 -1.51 -4.68
CA LEU A 51 -2.43 -2.83 -4.05
C LEU A 51 -3.57 -3.19 -3.08
N TYR A 52 -4.48 -2.26 -2.81
CA TYR A 52 -5.63 -2.40 -1.91
C TYR A 52 -6.88 -2.79 -2.69
N PRO A 53 -7.39 -4.03 -2.56
CA PRO A 53 -8.70 -4.39 -3.10
C PRO A 53 -9.81 -3.57 -2.44
N GLU A 54 -10.88 -3.29 -3.19
CA GLU A 54 -12.02 -2.55 -2.63
C GLU A 54 -12.82 -3.37 -1.60
N ILE A 55 -12.87 -4.70 -1.77
CA ILE A 55 -13.66 -5.62 -0.94
C ILE A 55 -12.84 -6.88 -0.64
N MET A 56 -12.88 -7.34 0.60
CA MET A 56 -12.29 -8.61 1.06
C MET A 56 -13.21 -9.29 2.07
N GLY A 57 -13.93 -10.32 1.64
CA GLY A 57 -15.02 -10.88 2.44
C GLY A 57 -16.04 -9.80 2.78
N ASP A 58 -16.38 -9.67 4.05
CA ASP A 58 -17.33 -8.67 4.56
C ASP A 58 -16.67 -7.31 4.86
N TYR A 59 -15.39 -7.14 4.51
CA TYR A 59 -14.66 -5.89 4.73
C TYR A 59 -14.62 -5.05 3.46
N VAL A 60 -14.93 -3.76 3.60
CA VAL A 60 -14.89 -2.77 2.52
C VAL A 60 -13.80 -1.73 2.81
N LEU A 61 -13.03 -1.36 1.79
CA LEU A 61 -12.06 -0.29 1.85
C LEU A 61 -12.80 1.04 2.09
N TYR A 62 -12.65 1.56 3.30
CA TYR A 62 -13.37 2.73 3.78
C TYR A 62 -12.77 4.03 3.24
N SER A 63 -13.64 4.96 2.84
CA SER A 63 -13.27 6.30 2.38
C SER A 63 -13.88 7.35 3.30
N TRP A 64 -13.06 7.98 4.15
CA TRP A 64 -13.47 9.19 4.87
C TRP A 64 -13.34 10.45 4.00
N ASN A 65 -12.38 10.46 3.07
CA ASN A 65 -12.06 11.56 2.14
C ASN A 65 -12.10 11.03 0.68
N ALA A 66 -11.76 11.87 -0.30
CA ALA A 66 -11.69 11.45 -1.71
C ALA A 66 -10.62 10.40 -2.00
N GLU A 67 -9.60 10.27 -1.13
CA GLU A 67 -8.51 9.32 -1.26
C GLU A 67 -8.63 8.18 -0.23
N LYS A 68 -9.27 7.07 -0.62
CA LYS A 68 -9.44 5.84 0.20
C LYS A 68 -8.17 5.32 0.89
N VAL A 69 -7.01 5.59 0.30
CA VAL A 69 -5.70 5.15 0.78
C VAL A 69 -4.86 6.38 1.06
N GLN A 70 -4.41 6.52 2.31
CA GLN A 70 -3.46 7.56 2.70
C GLN A 70 -2.09 7.23 2.13
N LYS A 71 -1.38 8.24 1.63
CA LYS A 71 -0.08 8.09 0.96
C LYS A 71 0.92 9.04 1.63
N ARG A 72 2.09 8.54 2.02
CA ARG A 72 3.14 9.35 2.66
C ARG A 72 4.53 8.91 2.21
N ALA A 73 5.44 9.87 2.15
CA ALA A 73 6.86 9.63 2.01
C ALA A 73 7.58 10.33 3.17
N GLU A 74 8.48 9.63 3.84
CA GLU A 74 9.08 10.07 5.09
C GLU A 74 10.54 9.61 5.18
N CYS A 75 11.38 10.44 5.78
CA CYS A 75 12.77 10.12 6.07
C CYS A 75 13.05 10.37 7.54
N GLU A 76 13.42 9.33 8.27
CA GLU A 76 13.86 9.39 9.66
C GLU A 76 15.31 8.91 9.74
N GLY A 77 16.23 9.86 9.92
CA GLY A 77 17.66 9.58 9.92
C GLY A 77 18.13 8.98 8.59
N GLU A 78 18.62 7.74 8.62
CA GLU A 78 19.14 7.04 7.44
C GLU A 78 18.09 6.23 6.67
N ILE A 79 16.88 6.11 7.23
CA ILE A 79 15.77 5.35 6.65
C ILE A 79 14.85 6.33 5.95
N CYS A 80 14.65 6.13 4.65
CA CYS A 80 13.58 6.79 3.91
C CYS A 80 12.61 5.73 3.40
N SER A 81 11.31 5.99 3.55
CA SER A 81 10.27 5.08 3.11
C SER A 81 9.11 5.82 2.46
N ARG A 82 8.46 5.12 1.53
CA ARG A 82 7.13 5.42 1.04
C ARG A 82 6.19 4.43 1.72
N TYR A 83 5.08 4.92 2.22
CA TYR A 83 4.06 4.05 2.76
C TYR A 83 2.65 4.49 2.41
N THR A 84 1.78 3.49 2.33
CA THR A 84 0.35 3.67 2.15
C THR A 84 -0.39 3.05 3.31
N ILE A 85 -1.53 3.64 3.68
CA ILE A 85 -2.40 3.11 4.72
C ILE A 85 -3.82 3.03 4.17
N GLY A 86 -4.37 1.82 4.13
CA GLY A 86 -5.76 1.56 3.82
C GLY A 86 -6.53 1.15 5.07
N GLN A 87 -7.76 1.62 5.20
CA GLN A 87 -8.64 1.28 6.31
C GLN A 87 -9.79 0.41 5.80
N TYR A 88 -9.95 -0.78 6.34
CA TYR A 88 -11.05 -1.68 6.03
C TYR A 88 -12.05 -1.70 7.17
N ARG A 89 -13.34 -1.57 6.86
CA ARG A 89 -14.43 -1.72 7.83
C ARG A 89 -15.28 -2.93 7.49
N MET A 90 -15.62 -3.71 8.50
CA MET A 90 -16.54 -4.81 8.33
C MET A 90 -17.97 -4.27 8.22
N ASP A 91 -18.72 -4.74 7.23
CA ASP A 91 -20.13 -4.37 7.09
C ASP A 91 -20.95 -4.87 8.29
N GLY A 92 -21.90 -4.03 8.74
CA GLY A 92 -22.73 -4.33 9.91
C GLY A 92 -22.00 -4.50 11.24
N SER A 93 -20.73 -4.11 11.36
CA SER A 93 -19.93 -4.25 12.58
C SER A 93 -19.03 -3.05 12.85
N ASN A 94 -18.56 -2.91 14.09
CA ASN A 94 -17.59 -1.89 14.47
C ASN A 94 -16.15 -2.33 14.24
N LYS A 95 -15.91 -3.52 13.65
CA LYS A 95 -14.54 -4.01 13.40
C LYS A 95 -13.86 -3.20 12.30
N VAL A 96 -12.60 -2.87 12.53
CA VAL A 96 -11.73 -2.17 11.57
C VAL A 96 -10.39 -2.88 11.47
N VAL A 97 -9.83 -2.89 10.27
CA VAL A 97 -8.46 -3.35 10.02
C VAL A 97 -7.72 -2.28 9.24
N PHE A 98 -6.60 -1.78 9.78
CA PHE A 98 -5.68 -0.94 9.01
C PHE A 98 -4.60 -1.79 8.37
N VAL A 99 -4.23 -1.46 7.14
CA VAL A 99 -3.16 -2.13 6.41
C VAL A 99 -2.16 -1.09 5.93
N HIS A 100 -0.96 -1.20 6.46
CA HIS A 100 0.17 -0.36 6.11
C HIS A 100 1.08 -1.15 5.19
N ILE A 101 1.43 -0.57 4.04
CA ILE A 101 2.38 -1.15 3.09
C ILE A 101 3.54 -0.19 2.98
N TYR A 102 4.75 -0.67 3.31
CA TYR A 102 5.97 0.11 3.31
C TYR A 102 6.90 -0.33 2.18
N LYS A 103 7.54 0.66 1.57
CA LYS A 103 8.67 0.50 0.65
C LYS A 103 9.79 1.44 1.07
N ALA A 104 10.88 0.90 1.56
CA ALA A 104 12.09 1.65 1.84
C ALA A 104 12.72 2.10 0.51
N THR A 105 12.99 3.40 0.41
CA THR A 105 13.73 4.01 -0.71
C THR A 105 15.20 4.21 -0.35
N LYS A 106 15.52 4.22 0.95
CA LYS A 106 16.88 4.26 1.49
C LYS A 106 16.92 3.55 2.85
N GLY A 107 18.04 2.89 3.15
CA GLY A 107 18.28 2.32 4.48
C GLY A 107 17.48 1.05 4.79
N THR A 108 17.07 0.27 3.78
CA THR A 108 16.24 -0.94 3.94
C THR A 108 16.81 -1.94 4.94
N GLU A 109 18.12 -2.22 4.89
CA GLU A 109 18.77 -3.13 5.84
C GLU A 109 18.74 -2.60 7.28
N ILE A 110 18.89 -1.29 7.45
CA ILE A 110 18.80 -0.64 8.76
C ILE A 110 17.36 -0.78 9.27
N PHE A 111 16.37 -0.47 8.43
CA PHE A 111 14.95 -0.60 8.76
C PHE A 111 14.60 -2.04 9.16
N LYS A 112 15.11 -3.03 8.42
CA LYS A 112 14.98 -4.45 8.73
C LYS A 112 15.60 -4.86 10.04
N ASN A 113 16.84 -4.46 10.28
CA ASN A 113 17.55 -4.79 11.51
C ASN A 113 16.91 -4.13 12.73
N VAL A 114 16.45 -2.87 12.62
CA VAL A 114 15.74 -2.18 13.70
C VAL A 114 14.48 -2.94 14.07
N LEU A 115 13.62 -3.27 13.10
CA LEU A 115 12.36 -3.98 13.39
C LEU A 115 12.60 -5.40 13.92
N LEU A 116 13.54 -6.16 13.35
CA LEU A 116 13.80 -7.54 13.81
C LEU A 116 14.47 -7.61 15.18
N ASN A 117 15.30 -6.63 15.55
CA ASN A 117 16.00 -6.64 16.83
C ASN A 117 15.17 -6.06 17.97
N MET A 118 14.23 -5.16 17.68
CA MET A 118 13.41 -4.52 18.71
C MET A 118 12.14 -5.30 19.06
N LEU A 119 11.68 -6.17 18.16
CA LEU A 119 10.36 -6.77 18.27
C LEU A 119 10.44 -8.30 18.34
N SER A 120 9.55 -8.89 19.13
CA SER A 120 9.47 -10.35 19.21
C SER A 120 8.85 -10.93 17.94
N SER A 121 9.43 -12.02 17.45
CA SER A 121 8.82 -12.85 16.42
C SER A 121 7.90 -13.88 17.05
N GLU A 122 6.77 -14.13 16.41
CA GLU A 122 5.85 -15.21 16.77
C GLU A 122 5.34 -15.91 15.51
N LYS A 123 4.77 -17.10 15.71
CA LYS A 123 4.17 -17.84 14.60
C LYS A 123 2.72 -17.42 14.39
N PHE A 124 2.39 -17.16 13.12
CA PHE A 124 1.03 -17.02 12.64
C PHE A 124 0.80 -18.02 11.51
N GLY A 125 0.10 -19.11 11.82
CA GLY A 125 0.07 -20.29 10.94
C GLY A 125 1.48 -20.86 10.74
N GLU A 126 1.89 -20.98 9.49
CA GLU A 126 3.24 -21.45 9.11
C GLU A 126 4.27 -20.32 9.05
N TYR A 127 3.84 -19.06 9.15
CA TYR A 127 4.70 -17.91 8.94
C TYR A 127 5.26 -17.34 10.23
N ASN A 128 6.49 -16.82 10.17
CA ASN A 128 7.06 -15.97 11.22
C ASN A 128 6.63 -14.53 10.97
N VAL A 129 5.94 -13.96 11.94
CA VAL A 129 5.49 -12.56 11.94
C VAL A 129 6.10 -11.83 13.12
N ILE A 130 6.12 -10.50 13.02
CA ILE A 130 6.57 -9.57 14.03
C ILE A 130 5.33 -8.94 14.66
N ARG A 131 5.39 -8.70 15.96
CA ARG A 131 4.31 -8.01 16.69
C ARG A 131 4.83 -6.73 17.34
N PRO A 132 4.73 -5.56 16.66
CA PRO A 132 5.17 -4.30 17.25
C PRO A 132 4.31 -3.93 18.47
N GLU A 133 2.99 -4.00 18.31
CA GLU A 133 2.03 -3.87 19.40
C GLU A 133 1.06 -5.05 19.46
N ARG A 134 0.38 -5.22 20.62
CA ARG A 134 -0.55 -6.34 20.84
C ARG A 134 -1.62 -6.45 19.75
N HIS A 135 -2.07 -5.32 19.22
CA HIS A 135 -3.15 -5.23 18.24
C HIS A 135 -2.63 -5.15 16.79
N GLU A 136 -1.36 -5.48 16.57
CA GLU A 136 -0.68 -5.40 15.29
C GLU A 136 -0.03 -6.74 14.89
N ILE A 137 0.10 -6.97 13.59
CA ILE A 137 0.84 -8.08 12.99
C ILE A 137 1.58 -7.56 11.78
N GLY A 138 2.90 -7.64 11.77
CA GLY A 138 3.73 -7.19 10.65
C GLY A 138 4.73 -8.24 10.17
N TRP A 139 5.19 -8.10 8.94
CA TRP A 139 6.17 -9.03 8.37
C TRP A 139 6.95 -8.41 7.21
N TRP A 140 8.18 -8.89 7.07
CA TRP A 140 9.04 -8.58 5.92
C TRP A 140 8.61 -9.38 4.71
N VAL A 141 8.35 -8.68 3.61
CA VAL A 141 7.90 -9.28 2.36
C VAL A 141 9.11 -9.57 1.47
N GLY A 142 9.11 -10.73 0.81
CA GLY A 142 10.18 -11.11 -0.12
C GLY A 142 10.02 -10.59 -1.56
N SER A 143 9.31 -9.48 -1.78
CA SER A 143 8.87 -9.06 -3.13
C SER A 143 8.76 -7.54 -3.35
N ASN A 144 7.77 -7.07 -4.12
CA ASN A 144 7.65 -5.71 -4.66
C ASN A 144 7.47 -4.61 -3.59
N VAL A 145 7.11 -5.00 -2.36
CA VAL A 145 7.05 -4.15 -1.17
C VAL A 145 7.95 -4.75 -0.11
N ASP A 146 8.38 -3.96 0.87
CA ASP A 146 9.40 -4.42 1.82
C ASP A 146 8.76 -4.91 3.12
N TYR A 147 7.76 -4.20 3.64
CA TYR A 147 7.13 -4.55 4.91
C TYR A 147 5.63 -4.28 4.86
N ILE A 148 4.84 -5.19 5.44
CA ILE A 148 3.40 -5.02 5.64
C ILE A 148 3.11 -5.11 7.12
N LEU A 149 2.22 -4.24 7.59
CA LEU A 149 1.68 -4.24 8.94
C LEU A 149 0.15 -4.19 8.86
N THR A 150 -0.50 -5.07 9.60
CA THR A 150 -1.95 -5.04 9.78
C THR A 150 -2.28 -4.76 11.23
N GLN A 151 -3.30 -3.94 11.46
CA GLN A 151 -3.71 -3.49 12.79
C GLN A 151 -5.21 -3.76 12.96
N GLU A 152 -5.58 -4.59 13.94
CA GLU A 152 -6.98 -4.92 14.21
C GLU A 152 -7.54 -4.04 15.34
N GLY A 153 -8.69 -3.42 15.09
CA GLY A 153 -9.31 -2.50 16.05
C GLY A 153 -10.83 -2.52 16.03
N THR A 154 -11.41 -1.63 16.81
CA THR A 154 -12.86 -1.39 16.85
C THR A 154 -13.14 0.10 16.76
N VAL A 155 -14.00 0.52 15.84
CA VAL A 155 -14.50 1.89 15.72
C VAL A 155 -15.43 2.18 16.91
N LYS A 156 -15.17 3.27 17.61
CA LYS A 156 -16.06 3.85 18.62
C LYS A 156 -16.67 5.11 18.03
N PHE A 157 -17.99 5.21 18.11
CA PHE A 157 -18.74 6.38 17.70
C PHE A 157 -18.94 7.27 18.92
N GLU A 158 -18.51 8.52 18.80
CA GLU A 158 -18.65 9.54 19.82
C GLU A 158 -19.99 10.27 19.68
N ILE A 159 -20.44 10.92 20.75
CA ILE A 159 -21.78 11.56 20.82
C ILE A 159 -21.94 12.68 19.78
N ASP A 160 -20.84 13.33 19.41
CA ASP A 160 -20.78 14.41 18.41
C ASP A 160 -20.72 13.90 16.95
N GLY A 161 -20.78 12.59 16.74
CA GLY A 161 -20.60 11.97 15.43
C GLY A 161 -19.12 11.74 15.06
N GLY A 162 -18.20 12.06 15.97
CA GLY A 162 -16.79 11.72 15.87
C GLY A 162 -16.57 10.20 15.88
N GLN A 163 -15.40 9.79 15.38
CA GLN A 163 -15.00 8.39 15.38
C GLN A 163 -13.60 8.27 15.97
N SER A 164 -13.47 7.44 17.00
CA SER A 164 -12.19 7.03 17.56
C SER A 164 -11.95 5.54 17.33
N MET A 165 -10.68 5.14 17.39
CA MET A 165 -10.28 3.74 17.23
C MET A 165 -9.89 3.17 18.59
N SER A 166 -10.36 1.96 18.88
CA SER A 166 -10.05 1.23 20.11
C SER A 166 -9.24 -0.02 19.80
N TYR A 167 -8.12 -0.19 20.49
CA TYR A 167 -7.16 -1.28 20.27
C TYR A 167 -6.98 -2.15 21.52
N ILE A 168 -8.07 -2.76 21.99
CA ILE A 168 -8.08 -3.49 23.26
C ILE A 168 -7.58 -4.93 23.10
N ASN A 169 -7.90 -5.55 21.96
CA ASN A 169 -7.70 -6.98 21.74
C ASN A 169 -6.38 -7.27 21.03
N LYS A 170 -5.85 -8.48 21.25
CA LYS A 170 -4.72 -8.98 20.45
C LYS A 170 -5.19 -9.18 19.01
N ALA A 171 -4.42 -8.70 18.04
CA ALA A 171 -4.72 -8.97 16.64
C ALA A 171 -4.57 -10.47 16.38
N THR A 172 -5.65 -11.05 15.86
CA THR A 172 -5.76 -12.49 15.58
C THR A 172 -5.13 -12.85 14.25
N GLY A 173 -5.24 -11.97 13.25
CA GLY A 173 -4.85 -12.20 11.87
C GLY A 173 -5.84 -13.06 11.08
N GLU A 174 -6.89 -13.58 11.72
CA GLU A 174 -7.86 -14.49 11.11
C GLU A 174 -8.88 -13.79 10.20
N ASN A 175 -8.93 -12.45 10.26
CA ASN A 175 -9.84 -11.68 9.44
C ASN A 175 -9.46 -11.78 7.93
N PRO A 176 -10.43 -11.65 6.99
CA PRO A 176 -10.17 -11.76 5.55
C PRO A 176 -9.14 -10.78 5.00
N VAL A 177 -9.00 -9.60 5.61
CA VAL A 177 -8.05 -8.56 5.19
C VAL A 177 -6.62 -9.03 5.44
N THR A 178 -6.29 -9.41 6.69
CA THR A 178 -4.96 -9.91 7.03
C THR A 178 -4.63 -11.19 6.27
N GLN A 179 -5.59 -12.12 6.14
CA GLN A 179 -5.43 -13.35 5.35
C GLN A 179 -5.10 -13.06 3.88
N TYR A 180 -5.79 -12.10 3.25
CA TYR A 180 -5.48 -11.72 1.88
C TYR A 180 -4.06 -11.18 1.74
N PHE A 181 -3.66 -10.22 2.60
CA PHE A 181 -2.35 -9.59 2.46
C PHE A 181 -1.20 -10.55 2.75
N ILE A 182 -1.32 -11.40 3.76
CA ILE A 182 -0.26 -12.38 4.06
C ILE A 182 -0.17 -13.47 2.99
N SER A 183 -1.28 -13.85 2.35
CA SER A 183 -1.26 -14.78 1.22
C SER A 183 -0.67 -14.14 -0.04
N LYS A 184 -1.04 -12.89 -0.33
CA LYS A 184 -0.59 -12.18 -1.54
C LYS A 184 0.88 -11.74 -1.45
N TYR A 185 1.32 -11.38 -0.26
CA TYR A 185 2.66 -10.88 0.04
C TYR A 185 3.24 -11.66 1.23
N PRO A 186 3.58 -12.94 1.04
CA PRO A 186 4.01 -13.79 2.14
C PRO A 186 5.32 -13.30 2.76
N PRO A 187 5.54 -13.59 4.06
CA PRO A 187 6.80 -13.37 4.72
C PRO A 187 7.96 -14.01 3.96
N ALA A 188 9.08 -13.30 3.86
CA ALA A 188 10.31 -13.85 3.30
C ALA A 188 10.71 -15.11 4.09
N LYS A 189 11.05 -16.19 3.36
CA LYS A 189 11.53 -17.44 3.96
C LYS A 189 12.96 -17.31 4.45
#